data_AF-B8C7N5-F1
#
_entry.id   AF-B8C7N5-F1
#
_cell.length_a   1.000
_cell.length_b   1.000
_cell.length_c   1.000
_cell.angle_alpha   90.00
_cell.angle_beta   90.00
_cell.angle_gamma   90.00
#
_symmetry.space_group_name_H-M   'P 1'
#
loop_
_entity.id
_entity.type
_entity.pdbx_description
1 polymer ?
#
loop_
_entity_poly.entity_id
_entity_poly.type
_entity_poly.pdbx_seq_one_letter_code
_entity_poly.pdbx_strand_id
1 'polypeptide(L)'
;MDEDEPIDIDLSQNDTSTTTALSVHAPLIMTHQSGKRNSKDKRGINNNKRQRQYHHNEIYSNIVYQERLSSGRPGSPHRYFDDSYDVYFDTERDGIDGFDANGTSAVNENNNGGYKTASTGNQVVHRHLNGLCIITAGSVLENCTPATTSNNEQTTNSIASVSYFVKVGKDAQSARGKLRAKNKKKKGNSSKNGDTIIEGENREHDGNVSPTDPLCEVTFVDGRTVLLKCCVSGTVIEVNRRLKCSSSLSEDAELSAEKGGDEGGPGDPSLLLSDPLLDGYIAVVLPTGNFPPRTK
;
A
#
# COMPACT_ATOMS: atom_id res chain seq x y z
N MET A 1 -45.31 41.71 2.94
CA MET A 1 -44.41 42.36 3.91
C MET A 1 -44.51 41.49 5.12
N ASP A 2 -43.63 40.50 5.16
CA ASP A 2 -43.76 39.34 6.02
C ASP A 2 -42.37 39.19 6.63
N GLU A 3 -42.27 39.52 7.91
CA GLU A 3 -41.00 39.58 8.63
C GLU A 3 -40.78 38.24 9.32
N ASP A 4 -39.87 37.43 8.77
CA ASP A 4 -39.40 36.21 9.39
C ASP A 4 -38.31 36.54 10.42
N GLU A 5 -38.62 36.40 11.72
CA GLU A 5 -37.65 36.55 12.80
C GLU A 5 -36.62 35.40 12.81
N PRO A 6 -35.34 35.67 13.10
CA PRO A 6 -34.33 34.63 13.28
C PRO A 6 -34.49 33.94 14.64
N ILE A 7 -34.52 32.60 14.64
CA ILE A 7 -34.50 31.78 15.86
C ILE A 7 -33.04 31.56 16.27
N ASP A 8 -32.60 32.24 17.32
CA ASP A 8 -31.32 31.96 17.98
C ASP A 8 -31.41 30.65 18.79
N ILE A 9 -30.58 29.66 18.43
CA ILE A 9 -30.45 28.39 19.15
C ILE A 9 -29.11 28.39 19.90
N ASP A 10 -29.15 28.77 21.18
CA ASP A 10 -28.02 28.65 22.10
C ASP A 10 -27.85 27.18 22.53
N LEU A 11 -26.77 26.55 22.03
CA LEU A 11 -26.33 25.19 22.40
C LEU A 11 -25.05 25.26 23.25
N SER A 12 -25.21 25.70 24.49
CA SER A 12 -24.25 25.45 25.57
C SER A 12 -24.62 24.21 26.39
N GLN A 13 -23.65 23.63 27.11
CA GLN A 13 -23.76 22.45 28.01
C GLN A 13 -23.86 21.08 27.29
N ASN A 14 -23.18 19.99 27.66
CA ASN A 14 -22.13 19.66 28.64
C ASN A 14 -21.16 18.64 27.95
N ASP A 15 -20.10 18.05 28.51
CA ASP A 15 -19.69 17.75 29.89
C ASP A 15 -18.14 17.66 30.00
N THR A 16 -17.61 17.68 31.23
CA THR A 16 -16.20 17.33 31.54
C THR A 16 -16.12 16.11 32.47
N SER A 17 -16.21 14.92 31.88
CA SER A 17 -16.03 13.65 32.61
C SER A 17 -14.57 13.43 33.02
N THR A 18 -14.30 13.60 34.32
CA THR A 18 -12.98 13.39 34.92
C THR A 18 -12.78 11.92 35.30
N THR A 19 -12.05 11.15 34.50
CA THR A 19 -11.79 9.73 34.78
C THR A 19 -10.71 9.54 35.85
N THR A 20 -11.10 8.95 36.99
CA THR A 20 -10.24 8.58 38.11
C THR A 20 -9.11 7.62 37.73
N ALA A 21 -7.88 7.94 38.13
CA ALA A 21 -6.72 7.05 38.04
C ALA A 21 -6.83 5.87 39.02
N LEU A 22 -6.69 4.64 38.54
CA LEU A 22 -6.70 3.43 39.36
C LEU A 22 -5.29 2.92 39.69
N SER A 23 -5.16 2.49 40.94
CA SER A 23 -3.93 2.15 41.66
C SER A 23 -3.00 1.14 40.98
N VAL A 24 -1.71 1.39 41.19
CA VAL A 24 -0.56 0.53 40.89
C VAL A 24 -0.72 -0.87 41.47
N HIS A 25 -0.42 -1.90 40.67
CA HIS A 25 -0.08 -3.24 41.16
C HIS A 25 1.26 -3.67 40.55
N ALA A 26 2.32 -3.71 41.37
CA ALA A 26 3.65 -4.09 40.91
C ALA A 26 3.78 -5.63 40.81
N PRO A 27 4.22 -6.20 39.66
CA PRO A 27 4.47 -7.62 39.55
C PRO A 27 5.79 -8.02 40.24
N LEU A 28 5.75 -9.14 40.97
CA LEU A 28 6.88 -9.69 41.71
C LEU A 28 7.97 -10.20 40.74
N ILE A 29 9.12 -9.54 40.69
CA ILE A 29 10.24 -9.95 39.81
C ILE A 29 10.98 -11.14 40.44
N MET A 30 10.70 -12.36 39.99
CA MET A 30 11.52 -13.53 40.29
C MET A 30 12.83 -13.48 39.48
N THR A 31 13.92 -13.06 40.13
CA THR A 31 15.26 -13.06 39.54
C THR A 31 15.84 -14.47 39.44
N HIS A 32 15.66 -15.13 38.29
CA HIS A 32 16.41 -16.35 37.97
C HIS A 32 17.87 -16.02 37.67
N GLN A 33 18.79 -16.59 38.44
CA GLN A 33 20.24 -16.40 38.24
C GLN A 33 20.69 -16.98 36.90
N SER A 34 21.06 -16.11 35.95
CA SER A 34 21.57 -16.54 34.65
C SER A 34 22.99 -17.10 34.77
N GLY A 35 23.19 -18.37 34.40
CA GLY A 35 24.52 -18.98 34.32
C GLY A 35 25.47 -18.21 33.38
N LYS A 36 26.69 -17.95 33.85
CA LYS A 36 27.74 -17.22 33.13
C LYS A 36 28.16 -17.98 31.87
N ARG A 37 27.60 -17.65 30.70
CA ARG A 37 28.09 -18.10 29.39
C ARG A 37 29.07 -17.08 28.79
N ASN A 38 30.11 -17.58 28.13
CA ASN A 38 31.28 -16.80 27.70
C ASN A 38 30.92 -15.58 26.84
N SER A 39 31.61 -14.47 27.08
CA SER A 39 31.22 -13.13 26.62
C SER A 39 31.91 -12.65 25.34
N LYS A 40 32.64 -13.50 24.62
CA LYS A 40 33.53 -13.06 23.52
C LYS A 40 32.83 -12.76 22.18
N ASP A 41 31.68 -13.36 21.88
CA ASP A 41 31.10 -13.30 20.52
C ASP A 41 30.07 -12.16 20.31
N LYS A 42 29.73 -11.39 21.34
CA LYS A 42 28.65 -10.38 21.27
C LYS A 42 28.97 -9.11 20.46
N ARG A 43 30.21 -8.90 20.00
CA ARG A 43 30.61 -7.66 19.33
C ARG A 43 30.15 -7.56 17.87
N GLY A 44 30.01 -8.68 17.14
CA GLY A 44 29.64 -8.67 15.72
C GLY A 44 28.17 -8.34 15.43
N ILE A 45 27.26 -8.73 16.33
CA ILE A 45 25.80 -8.67 16.09
C ILE A 45 25.26 -7.22 16.01
N ASN A 46 25.91 -6.28 16.70
CA ASN A 46 25.41 -4.90 16.78
C ASN A 46 25.67 -4.06 15.51
N ASN A 47 26.73 -4.35 14.75
CA ASN A 47 27.08 -3.58 13.55
C ASN A 47 26.06 -3.82 12.42
N ASN A 48 25.66 -5.08 12.22
CA ASN A 48 24.69 -5.46 11.17
C ASN A 48 23.30 -4.82 11.40
N LYS A 49 22.90 -4.58 12.66
CA LYS A 49 21.64 -3.87 12.96
C LYS A 49 21.68 -2.41 12.51
N ARG A 50 22.80 -1.72 12.74
CA ARG A 50 22.96 -0.32 12.31
C ARG A 50 22.95 -0.19 10.79
N GLN A 51 23.73 -1.01 10.08
CA GLN A 51 23.77 -0.99 8.61
C GLN A 51 22.37 -1.17 7.98
N ARG A 52 21.56 -2.10 8.49
CA ARG A 52 20.18 -2.29 8.03
C ARG A 52 19.29 -1.06 8.23
N GLN A 53 19.48 -0.30 9.32
CA GLN A 53 18.73 0.94 9.55
C GLN A 53 19.14 2.07 8.61
N TYR A 54 20.43 2.20 8.28
CA TYR A 54 20.88 3.20 7.30
C TYR A 54 20.27 2.94 5.92
N HIS A 55 20.38 1.71 5.43
CA HIS A 55 19.85 1.36 4.12
C HIS A 55 18.32 1.48 4.05
N HIS A 56 17.61 1.13 5.13
CA HIS A 56 16.17 1.36 5.22
C HIS A 56 15.80 2.84 5.06
N ASN A 57 16.52 3.77 5.69
CA ASN A 57 16.24 5.19 5.55
C ASN A 57 16.64 5.78 4.19
N GLU A 58 17.64 5.20 3.51
CA GLU A 58 18.04 5.60 2.14
C GLU A 58 16.94 5.28 1.12
N ILE A 59 16.27 4.14 1.27
CA ILE A 59 15.17 3.67 0.41
C ILE A 59 13.96 4.63 0.39
N TYR A 60 13.79 5.45 1.45
CA TYR A 60 12.74 6.46 1.55
C TYR A 60 13.24 7.91 1.35
N SER A 61 14.49 8.11 0.93
CA SER A 61 15.14 9.44 0.95
C SER A 61 14.57 10.50 -0.01
N ASN A 62 13.74 10.07 -0.97
CA ASN A 62 13.02 10.92 -1.94
C ASN A 62 11.49 10.81 -1.75
N ILE A 63 11.01 10.43 -0.56
CA ILE A 63 9.58 10.25 -0.28
C ILE A 63 9.18 10.97 1.01
N VAL A 64 8.16 11.81 0.92
CA VAL A 64 7.57 12.52 2.05
C VAL A 64 6.21 11.90 2.36
N TYR A 65 6.02 11.54 3.63
CA TYR A 65 4.75 11.05 4.17
C TYR A 65 4.12 12.16 4.99
N GLN A 66 3.04 12.76 4.50
CA GLN A 66 2.27 13.75 5.26
C GLN A 66 1.12 13.06 5.96
N GLU A 67 1.06 13.15 7.29
CA GLU A 67 0.01 12.54 8.09
C GLU A 67 -1.35 13.17 7.79
N ARG A 68 -2.33 12.34 7.43
CA ARG A 68 -3.72 12.74 7.26
C ARG A 68 -4.41 12.80 8.62
N LEU A 69 -4.67 14.02 9.08
CA LEU A 69 -5.48 14.26 10.28
C LEU A 69 -6.82 13.53 10.19
N SER A 70 -7.25 12.92 11.30
CA SER A 70 -8.53 12.23 11.33
C SER A 70 -9.67 13.23 11.14
N SER A 71 -10.56 12.98 10.18
CA SER A 71 -11.75 13.82 9.96
C SER A 71 -12.76 13.80 11.13
N GLY A 72 -12.55 12.93 12.14
CA GLY A 72 -13.38 12.80 13.34
C GLY A 72 -14.80 12.26 13.09
N ARG A 73 -15.24 12.15 11.84
CA ARG A 73 -16.61 11.76 11.49
C ARG A 73 -16.85 10.27 11.83
N PRO A 74 -17.96 9.92 12.50
CA PRO A 74 -18.38 8.53 12.64
C PRO A 74 -18.48 7.85 11.28
N GLY A 75 -17.93 6.64 11.16
CA GLY A 75 -17.86 5.90 9.89
C GLY A 75 -16.67 6.27 8.98
N SER A 76 -15.87 7.27 9.33
CA SER A 76 -14.60 7.53 8.63
C SER A 76 -13.60 6.37 8.79
N PRO A 77 -12.70 6.15 7.81
CA PRO A 77 -11.74 5.03 7.81
C PRO A 77 -10.79 5.00 9.03
N HIS A 78 -10.63 6.12 9.73
CA HIS A 78 -9.80 6.26 10.94
C HIS A 78 -10.21 5.34 12.11
N ARG A 79 -11.36 4.66 12.04
CA ARG A 79 -11.70 3.60 13.03
C ARG A 79 -10.90 2.31 12.84
N TYR A 80 -10.46 2.03 11.61
CA TYR A 80 -9.76 0.78 11.26
C TYR A 80 -8.25 0.98 11.12
N PHE A 81 -7.82 2.22 10.88
CA PHE A 81 -6.42 2.57 10.71
C PHE A 81 -5.89 3.30 11.95
N ASP A 82 -4.66 2.94 12.29
CA ASP A 82 -3.84 3.58 13.32
C ASP A 82 -3.49 5.00 12.83
N ASP A 83 -2.77 5.09 11.70
CA ASP A 83 -2.43 6.34 11.00
C ASP A 83 -2.75 6.24 9.50
N SER A 84 -2.73 7.36 8.79
CA SER A 84 -2.83 7.42 7.31
C SER A 84 -1.97 8.54 6.77
N TYR A 85 -1.39 8.36 5.58
CA TYR A 85 -0.42 9.29 5.00
C TYR A 85 -0.68 9.56 3.51
N ASP A 86 -0.70 10.83 3.13
CA ASP A 86 -0.45 11.24 1.74
C ASP A 86 1.03 10.99 1.41
N VAL A 87 1.27 10.40 0.24
CA VAL A 87 2.63 10.05 -0.23
C VAL A 87 3.03 10.94 -1.39
N TYR A 88 4.06 11.75 -1.15
CA TYR A 88 4.67 12.62 -2.14
C TYR A 88 6.04 12.05 -2.53
N PHE A 89 6.32 12.00 -3.83
CA PHE A 89 7.63 11.65 -4.35
C PHE A 89 8.36 12.93 -4.77
N ASP A 90 9.59 13.10 -4.30
CA ASP A 90 10.45 14.22 -4.65
C ASP A 90 11.04 13.98 -6.06
N THR A 91 10.36 14.51 -7.08
CA THR A 91 10.73 14.34 -8.50
C THR A 91 11.96 15.14 -8.90
N GLU A 92 12.36 16.17 -8.14
CA GLU A 92 13.44 17.09 -8.54
C GLU A 92 14.82 16.40 -8.62
N ARG A 93 15.00 15.29 -7.90
CA ARG A 93 16.30 14.58 -7.83
C ARG A 93 16.59 13.63 -8.97
N ASP A 94 15.55 13.05 -9.59
CA ASP A 94 15.76 12.00 -10.61
C ASP A 94 16.06 12.59 -11.99
N GLY A 95 15.95 13.92 -12.16
CA GLY A 95 16.31 14.64 -13.39
C GLY A 95 15.43 14.30 -14.60
N ILE A 96 14.36 13.56 -14.38
CA ILE A 96 13.37 13.12 -15.37
C ILE A 96 12.08 13.86 -15.04
N ASP A 97 11.74 14.79 -15.93
CA ASP A 97 10.47 15.53 -16.00
C ASP A 97 10.19 16.43 -14.78
N GLY A 98 10.83 17.61 -14.78
CA GLY A 98 10.63 18.63 -13.76
C GLY A 98 9.21 19.21 -13.76
N PHE A 99 8.58 19.21 -12.58
CA PHE A 99 7.37 19.98 -12.32
C PHE A 99 7.70 21.47 -12.16
N ASP A 100 6.81 22.35 -12.61
CA ASP A 100 6.85 23.75 -12.20
C ASP A 100 6.32 23.91 -10.76
N ALA A 101 6.61 25.05 -10.12
CA ALA A 101 6.20 25.32 -8.74
C ALA A 101 4.67 25.45 -8.56
N ASN A 102 3.88 25.33 -9.63
CA ASN A 102 2.41 25.33 -9.62
C ASN A 102 1.82 23.92 -9.79
N GLY A 103 2.65 22.89 -9.97
CA GLY A 103 2.19 21.51 -10.18
C GLY A 103 1.58 21.26 -11.57
N THR A 104 1.79 22.16 -12.53
CA THR A 104 1.33 22.03 -13.91
C THR A 104 2.42 21.36 -14.75
N SER A 105 2.26 20.07 -15.04
CA SER A 105 3.22 19.36 -15.89
C SER A 105 3.20 19.95 -17.30
N ALA A 106 4.35 20.42 -17.78
CA ALA A 106 4.52 20.85 -19.16
C ALA A 106 4.32 19.64 -20.09
N VAL A 107 3.29 19.70 -20.94
CA VAL A 107 3.00 18.64 -21.92
C VAL A 107 4.07 18.71 -23.01
N ASN A 108 4.99 17.75 -23.00
CA ASN A 108 6.02 17.64 -24.03
C ASN A 108 5.43 16.95 -25.27
N GLU A 109 4.84 17.74 -26.17
CA GLU A 109 4.27 17.28 -27.44
C GLU A 109 5.36 16.81 -28.41
N ASN A 110 5.79 15.55 -28.29
CA ASN A 110 6.54 14.88 -29.35
C ASN A 110 5.95 13.50 -29.67
N ASN A 111 5.66 13.30 -30.96
CA ASN A 111 4.68 12.33 -31.43
C ASN A 111 5.10 10.84 -31.29
N ASN A 112 4.07 10.00 -31.18
CA ASN A 112 4.03 8.57 -31.55
C ASN A 112 4.45 7.52 -30.50
N GLY A 113 4.39 7.85 -29.21
CA GLY A 113 4.37 6.89 -28.10
C GLY A 113 3.26 7.25 -27.10
N GLY A 114 2.64 6.26 -26.45
CA GLY A 114 1.46 6.46 -25.59
C GLY A 114 1.67 7.53 -24.51
N TYR A 115 0.68 8.41 -24.34
CA TYR A 115 0.75 9.57 -23.45
C TYR A 115 0.87 9.16 -21.97
N LYS A 116 2.09 9.18 -21.45
CA LYS A 116 2.33 9.19 -20.00
C LYS A 116 2.02 10.57 -19.46
N THR A 117 0.77 10.80 -19.08
CA THR A 117 0.40 12.01 -18.34
C THR A 117 1.01 11.95 -16.95
N ALA A 118 1.79 12.97 -16.57
CA ALA A 118 2.19 13.16 -15.19
C ALA A 118 0.93 13.38 -14.34
N SER A 119 0.59 12.39 -13.51
CA SER A 119 -0.56 12.45 -12.63
C SER A 119 -0.27 13.40 -11.46
N THR A 120 -1.06 14.45 -11.34
CA THR A 120 -1.05 15.33 -10.16
C THR A 120 -1.86 14.69 -9.02
N GLY A 121 -1.49 14.97 -7.77
CA GLY A 121 -2.10 14.35 -6.57
C GLY A 121 -1.31 13.19 -5.99
N ASN A 122 -1.83 12.61 -4.91
CA ASN A 122 -1.05 11.75 -4.01
C ASN A 122 -1.71 10.39 -3.82
N GLN A 123 -0.89 9.33 -3.81
CA GLN A 123 -1.32 8.03 -3.30
C GLN A 123 -1.43 8.09 -1.78
N VAL A 124 -2.25 7.22 -1.19
CA VAL A 124 -2.43 7.19 0.27
C VAL A 124 -2.05 5.83 0.82
N VAL A 125 -1.30 5.84 1.93
CA VAL A 125 -0.97 4.63 2.70
C VAL A 125 -1.65 4.69 4.06
N HIS A 126 -2.44 3.67 4.36
CA HIS A 126 -3.11 3.51 5.64
C HIS A 126 -2.39 2.44 6.47
N ARG A 127 -1.96 2.77 7.69
CA ARG A 127 -1.38 1.78 8.62
C ARG A 127 -2.51 1.20 9.46
N HIS A 128 -2.77 -0.09 9.34
CA HIS A 128 -3.73 -0.80 10.20
C HIS A 128 -3.08 -1.14 11.56
N LEU A 129 -3.89 -1.29 12.62
CA LEU A 129 -3.45 -1.55 14.00
C LEU A 129 -2.57 -2.80 14.20
N ASN A 130 -2.53 -3.71 13.22
CA ASN A 130 -1.64 -4.89 13.22
C ASN A 130 -0.29 -4.66 12.52
N GLY A 131 0.00 -3.42 12.09
CA GLY A 131 1.22 -3.04 11.38
C GLY A 131 1.21 -3.29 9.87
N LEU A 132 0.12 -3.83 9.29
CA LEU A 132 -0.03 -3.90 7.83
C LEU A 132 -0.29 -2.52 7.24
N CYS A 133 0.24 -2.29 6.03
CA CYS A 133 0.03 -1.07 5.25
C CYS A 133 -0.90 -1.38 4.07
N ILE A 134 -1.98 -0.62 3.92
CA ILE A 134 -2.91 -0.69 2.78
C ILE A 134 -2.64 0.51 1.87
N ILE A 135 -2.44 0.26 0.58
CA ILE A 135 -2.14 1.27 -0.43
C ILE A 135 -3.40 1.52 -1.25
N THR A 136 -3.77 2.79 -1.39
CA THR A 136 -4.93 3.25 -2.18
C THR A 136 -4.48 4.33 -3.16
N ALA A 137 -5.23 4.50 -4.25
CA ALA A 137 -4.84 5.43 -5.32
C ALA A 137 -4.89 6.91 -4.90
N GLY A 138 -5.62 7.23 -3.81
CA GLY A 138 -5.78 8.60 -3.33
C GLY A 138 -6.35 9.53 -4.40
N SER A 139 -5.83 10.77 -4.44
CA SER A 139 -6.29 11.79 -5.40
C SER A 139 -5.61 11.70 -6.77
N VAL A 140 -4.68 10.76 -6.98
CA VAL A 140 -3.92 10.61 -8.24
C VAL A 140 -4.84 10.41 -9.44
N LEU A 141 -5.95 9.67 -9.27
CA LEU A 141 -6.89 9.36 -10.35
C LEU A 141 -7.93 10.47 -10.58
N GLU A 142 -8.13 11.37 -9.61
CA GLU A 142 -9.09 12.47 -9.69
C GLU A 142 -8.54 13.59 -10.59
N ASN A 143 -7.29 14.00 -10.38
CA ASN A 143 -6.65 15.07 -11.16
C ASN A 143 -6.18 14.60 -12.55
N CYS A 144 -6.29 13.31 -12.85
CA CYS A 144 -6.26 12.82 -14.22
C CYS A 144 -7.58 13.10 -14.98
N THR A 145 -8.48 13.93 -14.49
CA THR A 145 -9.47 14.61 -15.35
C THR A 145 -8.76 15.62 -16.27
N PRO A 146 -9.01 15.65 -17.60
CA PRO A 146 -8.69 16.83 -18.37
C PRO A 146 -9.54 18.00 -17.86
N ALA A 147 -8.94 19.16 -17.63
CA ALA A 147 -9.64 20.37 -17.22
C ALA A 147 -10.42 20.96 -18.41
N THR A 148 -11.51 20.30 -18.81
CA THR A 148 -12.30 20.65 -20.00
C THR A 148 -13.25 21.81 -19.67
N THR A 149 -12.73 23.04 -19.70
CA THR A 149 -13.44 24.27 -19.33
C THR A 149 -14.47 24.73 -20.39
N SER A 150 -15.11 23.83 -21.14
CA SER A 150 -16.05 24.19 -22.20
C SER A 150 -17.24 23.22 -22.32
N ASN A 151 -18.41 23.72 -21.92
CA ASN A 151 -19.76 23.28 -22.32
C ASN A 151 -20.27 21.92 -21.80
N ASN A 152 -20.61 21.87 -20.50
CA ASN A 152 -21.62 21.00 -19.86
C ASN A 152 -21.60 19.47 -20.01
N GLU A 153 -20.83 18.85 -20.90
CA GLU A 153 -20.64 17.40 -20.90
C GLU A 153 -19.58 17.01 -19.87
N GLN A 154 -20.06 16.55 -18.72
CA GLN A 154 -19.22 16.01 -17.65
C GLN A 154 -18.64 14.64 -18.09
N THR A 155 -17.49 14.67 -18.77
CA THR A 155 -16.74 13.45 -19.12
C THR A 155 -16.37 12.70 -17.85
N THR A 156 -17.03 11.57 -17.60
CA THR A 156 -16.76 10.75 -16.42
C THR A 156 -15.43 10.03 -16.57
N ASN A 157 -14.54 10.19 -15.59
CA ASN A 157 -13.30 9.40 -15.52
C ASN A 157 -13.67 7.92 -15.36
N SER A 158 -13.63 7.16 -16.46
CA SER A 158 -13.86 5.73 -16.47
C SER A 158 -12.53 5.00 -16.66
N ILE A 159 -12.28 4.00 -15.81
CA ILE A 159 -11.07 3.18 -15.82
C ILE A 159 -11.35 1.95 -16.70
N ALA A 160 -10.56 1.77 -17.75
CA ALA A 160 -10.65 0.64 -18.66
C ALA A 160 -10.01 -0.62 -18.08
N SER A 161 -8.85 -0.51 -17.43
CA SER A 161 -8.14 -1.66 -16.85
C SER A 161 -7.13 -1.28 -15.77
N VAL A 162 -6.74 -2.27 -14.97
CA VAL A 162 -5.70 -2.18 -13.94
C VAL A 162 -4.73 -3.35 -14.10
N SER A 163 -3.48 -3.04 -14.42
CA SER A 163 -2.42 -4.01 -14.72
C SER A 163 -1.37 -4.01 -13.60
N TYR A 164 -1.28 -5.12 -12.87
CA TYR A 164 -0.35 -5.24 -11.73
C TYR A 164 1.02 -5.78 -12.13
N PHE A 165 2.08 -5.12 -11.69
CA PHE A 165 3.47 -5.53 -11.94
C PHE A 165 4.08 -6.37 -10.82
N VAL A 166 3.54 -6.26 -9.60
CA VAL A 166 4.01 -7.00 -8.43
C VAL A 166 3.41 -8.41 -8.33
N LYS A 167 4.10 -9.30 -7.63
CA LYS A 167 3.61 -10.63 -7.23
C LYS A 167 3.35 -10.64 -5.72
N VAL A 168 2.36 -11.43 -5.28
CA VAL A 168 2.15 -11.72 -3.85
C VAL A 168 3.27 -12.64 -3.36
N GLY A 169 3.81 -12.37 -2.17
CA GLY A 169 4.93 -13.13 -1.62
C GLY A 169 4.58 -14.56 -1.25
N LYS A 170 5.50 -15.49 -1.52
CA LYS A 170 5.32 -16.94 -1.30
C LYS A 170 5.00 -17.28 0.17
N ASP A 171 5.60 -16.55 1.10
CA ASP A 171 5.39 -16.76 2.54
C ASP A 171 4.06 -16.18 3.06
N ALA A 172 3.49 -15.16 2.38
CA ALA A 172 2.17 -14.61 2.72
C ALA A 172 1.08 -15.68 2.61
N GLN A 173 1.10 -16.44 1.52
CA GLN A 173 0.16 -17.55 1.28
C GLN A 173 0.37 -18.73 2.24
N SER A 174 1.61 -18.93 2.70
CA SER A 174 1.97 -20.03 3.59
C SER A 174 1.31 -19.95 4.97
N ALA A 175 0.90 -18.76 5.43
CA ALA A 175 0.16 -18.60 6.69
C ALA A 175 -1.22 -19.28 6.63
N ARG A 176 -1.95 -19.17 5.51
CA ARG A 176 -3.22 -19.87 5.28
C ARG A 176 -3.06 -21.41 5.28
N GLY A 177 -1.92 -21.92 4.78
CA GLY A 177 -1.67 -23.36 4.65
C GLY A 177 -1.12 -24.06 5.91
N LYS A 178 -0.24 -23.39 6.67
CA LYS A 178 0.56 -24.06 7.74
C LYS A 178 -0.25 -24.60 8.92
N LEU A 179 -1.48 -24.15 9.15
CA LEU A 179 -2.39 -24.74 10.16
C LEU A 179 -2.84 -26.17 9.83
N ARG A 180 -2.84 -26.59 8.56
CA ARG A 180 -3.27 -27.96 8.15
C ARG A 180 -2.14 -29.00 8.15
N ALA A 181 -0.89 -28.61 8.33
CA ALA A 181 0.27 -29.48 8.13
C ALA A 181 0.76 -30.27 9.37
N LYS A 182 0.14 -30.11 10.55
CA LYS A 182 0.65 -30.69 11.82
C LYS A 182 0.63 -32.24 11.92
N ASN A 183 -0.07 -32.95 11.02
CA ASN A 183 -0.29 -34.40 11.14
C ASN A 183 0.50 -35.30 10.16
N LYS A 184 1.47 -34.78 9.39
CA LYS A 184 2.16 -35.60 8.35
C LYS A 184 3.69 -35.48 8.29
N LYS A 185 4.38 -35.87 9.37
CA LYS A 185 5.77 -36.39 9.29
C LYS A 185 6.19 -37.27 10.48
N LYS A 186 6.02 -38.59 10.32
CA LYS A 186 6.96 -39.60 10.83
C LYS A 186 7.60 -40.27 9.60
N LYS A 187 8.87 -40.69 9.74
CA LYS A 187 9.78 -41.30 8.73
C LYS A 187 10.29 -40.40 7.60
N GLY A 188 11.59 -40.52 7.30
CA GLY A 188 12.19 -40.09 6.04
C GLY A 188 13.55 -39.38 6.16
N ASN A 189 14.57 -39.98 6.77
CA ASN A 189 15.96 -39.52 6.63
C ASN A 189 16.46 -39.76 5.19
N SER A 190 17.05 -38.76 4.56
CA SER A 190 17.96 -38.94 3.41
C SER A 190 18.66 -37.61 3.10
N SER A 191 19.84 -37.38 3.70
CA SER A 191 20.74 -36.32 3.22
C SER A 191 21.24 -36.66 1.83
N LYS A 192 21.20 -35.71 0.90
CA LYS A 192 22.12 -35.66 -0.23
C LYS A 192 22.69 -34.25 -0.34
N ASN A 193 24.00 -34.15 -0.12
CA ASN A 193 24.75 -32.96 -0.49
C ASN A 193 24.72 -32.86 -2.02
N GLY A 194 24.43 -31.67 -2.52
CA GLY A 194 24.38 -31.34 -3.94
C GLY A 194 24.60 -29.84 -4.07
N ASP A 195 25.87 -29.46 -3.90
CA ASP A 195 26.31 -28.07 -4.02
C ASP A 195 26.40 -27.72 -5.50
N THR A 196 25.29 -27.22 -6.05
CA THR A 196 25.22 -26.76 -7.44
C THR A 196 25.03 -25.25 -7.43
N ILE A 197 26.15 -24.53 -7.48
CA ILE A 197 26.18 -23.10 -7.77
C ILE A 197 25.65 -22.92 -9.19
N ILE A 198 24.38 -22.50 -9.32
CA ILE A 198 23.78 -22.07 -10.58
C ILE A 198 23.58 -20.57 -10.49
N GLU A 199 24.58 -19.83 -10.97
CA GLU A 199 24.45 -18.40 -11.22
C GLU A 199 23.55 -18.19 -12.44
N GLY A 200 22.37 -17.64 -12.21
CA GLY A 200 21.39 -17.34 -13.25
C GLY A 200 20.24 -16.54 -12.64
N GLU A 201 20.27 -15.22 -12.84
CA GLU A 201 19.42 -14.25 -12.13
C GLU A 201 17.95 -14.22 -12.58
N ASN A 202 17.27 -15.36 -12.58
CA ASN A 202 15.83 -15.36 -12.32
C ASN A 202 15.62 -15.13 -10.82
N ARG A 203 15.77 -13.87 -10.38
CA ARG A 203 15.28 -13.42 -9.08
C ARG A 203 13.76 -13.48 -9.12
N GLU A 204 13.20 -14.65 -8.80
CA GLU A 204 11.76 -14.88 -8.74
C GLU A 204 11.12 -13.97 -7.69
N HIS A 205 10.75 -12.74 -8.09
CA HIS A 205 10.29 -11.67 -7.21
C HIS A 205 9.44 -12.20 -6.06
N ASP A 206 10.03 -12.19 -4.87
CA ASP A 206 9.59 -12.91 -3.66
C ASP A 206 8.31 -12.30 -3.04
N GLY A 207 7.67 -11.38 -3.75
CA GLY A 207 6.74 -10.37 -3.26
C GLY A 207 7.41 -9.22 -2.50
N ASN A 208 8.74 -9.18 -2.42
CA ASN A 208 9.45 -8.06 -1.83
C ASN A 208 9.45 -6.85 -2.77
N VAL A 209 9.12 -5.67 -2.23
CA VAL A 209 9.00 -4.41 -2.97
C VAL A 209 9.73 -3.27 -2.25
N SER A 210 10.24 -2.33 -3.03
CA SER A 210 10.68 -1.01 -2.60
C SER A 210 9.55 0.03 -2.76
N PRO A 211 9.58 1.18 -2.06
CA PRO A 211 8.55 2.21 -2.14
C PRO A 211 8.41 2.85 -3.52
N THR A 212 9.49 2.88 -4.30
CA THR A 212 9.53 3.45 -5.65
C THR A 212 9.18 2.43 -6.74
N ASP A 213 9.09 1.14 -6.40
CA ASP A 213 8.75 0.09 -7.36
C ASP A 213 7.34 0.31 -7.93
N PRO A 214 7.14 0.09 -9.25
CA PRO A 214 5.81 0.16 -9.86
C PRO A 214 4.92 -0.95 -9.31
N LEU A 215 3.76 -0.56 -8.76
CA LEU A 215 2.77 -1.45 -8.17
C LEU A 215 1.79 -1.94 -9.24
N CYS A 216 1.16 -1.00 -9.94
CA CYS A 216 0.26 -1.24 -11.05
C CYS A 216 0.17 -0.02 -11.99
N GLU A 217 -0.29 -0.26 -13.20
CA GLU A 217 -0.69 0.77 -14.16
C GLU A 217 -2.23 0.77 -14.26
N VAL A 218 -2.82 1.95 -14.17
CA VAL A 218 -4.25 2.20 -14.35
C VAL A 218 -4.44 2.84 -15.72
N THR A 219 -5.21 2.21 -16.58
CA THR A 219 -5.52 2.71 -17.94
C THR A 219 -6.95 3.22 -17.99
N PHE A 220 -7.13 4.46 -18.44
CA PHE A 220 -8.44 5.09 -18.63
C PHE A 220 -9.05 4.73 -19.99
N VAL A 221 -10.36 4.91 -20.14
CA VAL A 221 -11.09 4.63 -21.40
C VAL A 221 -10.62 5.53 -22.57
N ASP A 222 -10.06 6.70 -22.27
CA ASP A 222 -9.42 7.58 -23.26
C ASP A 222 -7.98 7.17 -23.66
N GLY A 223 -7.47 6.06 -23.11
CA GLY A 223 -6.15 5.51 -23.43
C GLY A 223 -4.99 6.11 -22.64
N ARG A 224 -5.21 7.09 -21.76
CA ARG A 224 -4.17 7.58 -20.84
C ARG A 224 -3.85 6.54 -19.77
N THR A 225 -2.59 6.51 -19.32
CA THR A 225 -2.16 5.60 -18.25
C THR A 225 -1.52 6.35 -17.07
N VAL A 226 -1.70 5.79 -15.88
CA VAL A 226 -1.16 6.29 -14.61
C VAL A 226 -0.42 5.16 -13.91
N LEU A 227 0.86 5.40 -13.60
CA LEU A 227 1.72 4.43 -12.95
C LEU A 227 1.72 4.65 -11.42
N LEU A 228 1.09 3.72 -10.70
CA LEU A 228 0.99 3.73 -9.25
C LEU A 228 2.19 2.98 -8.65
N LYS A 229 2.79 3.53 -7.59
CA LYS A 229 4.01 3.03 -6.92
C LYS A 229 3.69 2.36 -5.58
N CYS A 230 4.55 1.45 -5.12
CA CYS A 230 4.29 0.66 -3.90
C CYS A 230 4.26 1.48 -2.60
N CYS A 231 4.87 2.66 -2.54
CA CYS A 231 4.89 3.58 -1.38
C CYS A 231 5.44 3.03 -0.05
N VAL A 232 5.71 1.73 0.10
CA VAL A 232 6.15 1.06 1.32
C VAL A 232 7.16 -0.02 0.96
N SER A 233 8.30 -0.06 1.65
CA SER A 233 9.25 -1.17 1.53
C SER A 233 8.77 -2.33 2.38
N GLY A 234 8.57 -3.50 1.79
CA GLY A 234 7.90 -4.61 2.46
C GLY A 234 7.74 -5.85 1.60
N THR A 235 6.94 -6.79 2.08
CA THR A 235 6.45 -7.94 1.31
C THR A 235 4.96 -7.73 1.00
N VAL A 236 4.58 -7.79 -0.28
CA VAL A 236 3.19 -7.78 -0.75
C VAL A 236 2.49 -9.03 -0.25
N ILE A 237 1.51 -8.85 0.64
CA ILE A 237 0.69 -9.90 1.23
C ILE A 237 -0.53 -10.19 0.36
N GLU A 238 -1.12 -9.14 -0.21
CA GLU A 238 -2.35 -9.21 -1.00
C GLU A 238 -2.36 -8.14 -2.08
N VAL A 239 -3.07 -8.42 -3.17
CA VAL A 239 -3.29 -7.54 -4.32
C VAL A 239 -4.76 -7.67 -4.69
N ASN A 240 -5.46 -6.55 -4.85
CA ASN A 240 -6.89 -6.57 -5.09
C ASN A 240 -7.22 -7.02 -6.52
N ARG A 241 -7.49 -8.33 -6.66
CA ARG A 241 -7.82 -8.95 -7.94
C ARG A 241 -9.14 -8.47 -8.52
N ARG A 242 -10.06 -7.93 -7.69
CA ARG A 242 -11.35 -7.41 -8.17
C ARG A 242 -11.19 -6.21 -9.10
N LEU A 243 -10.06 -5.50 -9.05
CA LEU A 243 -9.78 -4.37 -9.94
C LEU A 243 -9.30 -4.82 -11.34
N LYS A 244 -8.98 -6.10 -11.55
CA LYS A 244 -8.51 -6.60 -12.84
C LYS A 244 -9.67 -6.77 -13.82
N CYS A 245 -9.83 -5.83 -14.75
CA CYS A 245 -10.74 -6.02 -15.88
C CYS A 245 -10.30 -7.25 -16.70
N SER A 246 -11.19 -8.24 -16.87
CA SER A 246 -10.93 -9.48 -17.60
C SER A 246 -11.19 -9.35 -19.10
N SER A 247 -10.92 -8.18 -19.69
CA SER A 247 -11.31 -7.80 -21.06
C SER A 247 -10.55 -8.53 -22.18
N SER A 248 -9.75 -9.55 -21.85
CA SER A 248 -9.26 -10.53 -22.81
C SER A 248 -10.40 -11.44 -23.27
N LEU A 249 -11.28 -10.89 -24.12
CA LEU A 249 -12.12 -11.64 -25.06
C LEU A 249 -11.21 -12.31 -26.11
N SER A 250 -10.39 -13.27 -25.69
CA SER A 250 -9.80 -14.24 -26.60
C SER A 250 -10.90 -15.24 -26.94
N GLU A 251 -11.49 -15.10 -28.13
CA GLU A 251 -12.67 -15.87 -28.57
C GLU A 251 -12.43 -17.39 -28.67
N ASP A 252 -11.17 -17.84 -28.57
CA ASP A 252 -10.75 -19.24 -28.73
C ASP A 252 -10.64 -20.06 -27.42
N ALA A 253 -11.08 -19.53 -26.28
CA ALA A 253 -10.93 -20.18 -24.96
C ALA A 253 -12.01 -21.25 -24.64
N GLU A 254 -12.30 -22.16 -25.58
CA GLU A 254 -13.15 -23.32 -25.30
C GLU A 254 -12.43 -24.37 -24.41
N LEU A 255 -13.18 -24.95 -23.47
CA LEU A 255 -12.95 -26.26 -22.85
C LEU A 255 -11.66 -26.46 -22.00
N SER A 256 -11.55 -25.72 -20.89
CA SER A 256 -10.76 -26.20 -19.73
C SER A 256 -11.41 -25.89 -18.36
N ALA A 257 -12.59 -26.46 -18.13
CA ALA A 257 -13.35 -26.36 -16.88
C ALA A 257 -12.78 -27.24 -15.73
N GLU A 258 -11.50 -27.06 -15.39
CA GLU A 258 -10.85 -27.73 -14.25
C GLU A 258 -11.12 -26.96 -12.94
N LYS A 259 -12.01 -27.53 -12.12
CA LYS A 259 -12.52 -26.98 -10.85
C LYS A 259 -11.44 -26.43 -9.90
N GLY A 260 -11.33 -25.11 -9.83
CA GLY A 260 -10.78 -24.38 -8.69
C GLY A 260 -11.64 -23.14 -8.41
N GLY A 261 -12.30 -23.09 -7.26
CA GLY A 261 -13.22 -21.99 -6.91
C GLY A 261 -12.49 -20.70 -6.53
N ASP A 262 -11.92 -20.01 -7.53
CA ASP A 262 -11.55 -18.60 -7.40
C ASP A 262 -12.86 -17.81 -7.58
N GLU A 263 -13.38 -17.21 -6.50
CA GLU A 263 -14.65 -16.44 -6.48
C GLU A 263 -14.52 -15.07 -7.19
N GLY A 264 -13.70 -15.01 -8.24
CA GLY A 264 -13.50 -13.84 -9.08
C GLY A 264 -14.69 -13.64 -10.01
N GLY A 265 -15.68 -12.87 -9.56
CA GLY A 265 -16.63 -12.22 -10.46
C GLY A 265 -15.92 -11.31 -11.47
N PRO A 266 -16.64 -10.77 -12.48
CA PRO A 266 -16.06 -9.82 -13.43
C PRO A 266 -15.43 -8.66 -12.67
N GLY A 267 -14.17 -8.33 -12.99
CA GLY A 267 -13.45 -7.29 -12.29
C GLY A 267 -14.07 -5.91 -12.52
N ASP A 268 -14.22 -5.16 -11.43
CA ASP A 268 -14.76 -3.82 -11.41
C ASP A 268 -13.65 -2.82 -11.03
N PRO A 269 -12.99 -2.19 -12.02
CA PRO A 269 -11.99 -1.17 -11.76
C PRO A 269 -12.58 0.14 -11.24
N SER A 270 -13.90 0.36 -11.32
CA SER A 270 -14.55 1.60 -10.84
C SER A 270 -14.47 1.77 -9.32
N LEU A 271 -14.26 0.66 -8.59
CA LEU A 271 -14.04 0.63 -7.14
C LEU A 271 -12.87 1.53 -6.70
N LEU A 272 -11.86 1.74 -7.56
CA LEU A 272 -10.76 2.70 -7.31
C LEU A 272 -11.23 4.14 -7.10
N LEU A 273 -12.40 4.50 -7.64
CA LEU A 273 -13.00 5.84 -7.56
C LEU A 273 -14.21 5.87 -6.61
N SER A 274 -15.04 4.83 -6.61
CA SER A 274 -16.29 4.79 -5.85
C SER A 274 -16.12 4.39 -4.38
N ASP A 275 -15.16 3.52 -4.06
CA ASP A 275 -14.82 3.10 -2.69
C ASP A 275 -13.33 2.78 -2.57
N PRO A 276 -12.43 3.78 -2.64
CA PRO A 276 -10.98 3.56 -2.63
C PRO A 276 -10.44 2.92 -1.34
N LEU A 277 -11.25 2.77 -0.30
CA LEU A 277 -10.82 2.40 1.06
C LEU A 277 -11.19 0.98 1.48
N LEU A 278 -12.37 0.49 1.10
CA LEU A 278 -12.82 -0.87 1.46
C LEU A 278 -12.63 -1.83 0.28
N ASP A 279 -13.30 -1.54 -0.83
CA ASP A 279 -13.35 -2.43 -2.00
C ASP A 279 -12.37 -2.03 -3.12
N GLY A 280 -11.87 -0.80 -3.11
CA GLY A 280 -10.97 -0.17 -4.09
C GLY A 280 -9.52 -0.04 -3.65
N TYR A 281 -9.10 -0.68 -2.55
CA TYR A 281 -7.66 -0.75 -2.21
C TYR A 281 -6.87 -1.45 -3.31
N ILE A 282 -5.58 -1.12 -3.47
CA ILE A 282 -4.72 -1.68 -4.53
C ILE A 282 -4.00 -2.92 -4.02
N ALA A 283 -3.30 -2.79 -2.88
CA ALA A 283 -2.49 -3.85 -2.31
C ALA A 283 -2.33 -3.70 -0.79
N VAL A 284 -2.01 -4.81 -0.14
CA VAL A 284 -1.65 -4.87 1.28
C VAL A 284 -0.20 -5.33 1.41
N VAL A 285 0.61 -4.55 2.11
CA VAL A 285 2.05 -4.76 2.30
C VAL A 285 2.36 -4.93 3.79
N LEU A 286 3.18 -5.93 4.11
CA LEU A 286 3.82 -6.07 5.42
C LEU A 286 5.15 -5.29 5.37
N PRO A 287 5.31 -4.17 6.09
CA PRO A 287 6.49 -3.33 6.01
C PRO A 287 7.75 -4.02 6.56
N THR A 288 8.89 -3.83 5.89
CA THR A 288 10.21 -4.29 6.33
C THR A 288 10.81 -3.30 7.32
N GLY A 289 10.24 -3.24 8.53
CA GLY A 289 10.69 -2.35 9.60
C GLY A 289 9.56 -1.52 10.19
N ASN A 290 9.89 -0.36 10.75
CA ASN A 290 8.90 0.58 11.26
C ASN A 290 8.37 1.44 10.11
N PHE A 291 7.05 1.63 10.03
CA PHE A 291 6.41 2.52 9.07
C PHE A 291 5.51 3.53 9.81
N PRO A 292 5.55 4.84 9.50
CA PRO A 292 6.44 5.48 8.52
C PRO A 292 7.92 5.39 8.95
N PRO A 293 8.86 5.52 8.00
CA PRO A 293 10.27 5.66 8.33
C PRO A 293 10.47 6.88 9.24
N ARG A 294 11.37 6.77 10.22
CA ARG A 294 11.67 7.90 11.11
C ARG A 294 12.40 8.98 10.33
N THR A 295 11.80 10.16 10.26
CA THR A 295 12.47 11.39 9.85
C THR A 295 13.71 11.60 10.74
N LYS A 296 14.80 12.08 10.12
CA LYS A 296 16.08 12.37 10.79
C LYS A 296 16.05 13.76 11.42
#